data_AF-A0A316PLY6-F1
#
_entry.id   AF-A0A316PLY6-F1
#
_cell.length_a   1.000
_cell.length_b   1.000
_cell.length_c   1.000
_cell.angle_alpha   90.00
_cell.angle_beta   90.00
_cell.angle_gamma   90.00
#
_symmetry.space_group_name_H-M   'P 1'
#
loop_
_entity.id
_entity.type
_entity.pdbx_description
1 polymer ?
#
loop_
_entity_poly.entity_id
_entity_poly.type
_entity_poly.pdbx_seq_one_letter_code
_entity_poly.pdbx_strand_id
1 'polypeptide(L)'
;METMRGPVQDYELKDGVLRCLVEDKAAFYKQDPTRVLALFTASAAEGCGIDEDTYAAAMQAVGGIARLHAKVVREAVQNILLSDAPEKIGPLVAGNALGQYGITGAGTGLEALRDVPCTMETRWWSFLRMCNAHYSIVCERFGFSQRFADVLAGLDRLAATSALPQSVPELKRLLCRLPEFDYEAAVRTLMRTDVRWAGQLALYDALCFSGEPYRMRHLAVTAADLAAVGIMGQKAAWVLSQLMEAVLKAPEVNTQPALMALAQTLAAEYK
;
A
#
# COMPACT_ATOMS: atom_id res chain seq x y z
N MET A 1 15.73 -30.41 -19.44
CA MET A 1 16.47 -29.20 -19.02
C MET A 1 16.07 -28.09 -19.97
N GLU A 2 14.93 -27.45 -19.71
CA GLU A 2 14.50 -26.28 -20.48
C GLU A 2 15.22 -25.06 -19.92
N THR A 3 16.19 -24.57 -20.67
CA THR A 3 16.76 -23.24 -20.49
C THR A 3 15.66 -22.23 -20.84
N MET A 4 14.91 -21.79 -19.84
CA MET A 4 14.03 -20.62 -20.01
C MET A 4 14.91 -19.40 -20.25
N ARG A 5 15.06 -19.01 -21.52
CA ARG A 5 15.63 -17.70 -21.91
C ARG A 5 14.58 -16.62 -21.62
N GLY A 6 14.54 -16.18 -20.35
CA GLY A 6 13.86 -14.96 -19.87
C GLY A 6 14.79 -13.73 -19.85
N PRO A 7 14.30 -12.53 -19.50
CA PRO A 7 14.53 -11.25 -20.21
C PRO A 7 15.85 -10.52 -19.97
N VAL A 8 16.94 -11.19 -19.60
CA VAL A 8 18.27 -10.55 -19.55
C VAL A 8 19.32 -11.53 -20.04
N GLN A 9 19.94 -11.23 -21.19
CA GLN A 9 20.95 -12.10 -21.85
C GLN A 9 22.16 -12.43 -20.96
N ASP A 10 22.36 -11.66 -19.88
CA ASP A 10 23.51 -11.72 -18.99
C ASP A 10 23.32 -12.66 -17.78
N TYR A 11 22.16 -13.32 -17.63
CA TYR A 11 21.87 -14.17 -16.48
C TYR A 11 21.42 -15.59 -16.86
N GLU A 12 21.76 -16.56 -16.01
CA GLU A 12 21.26 -17.93 -16.05
C GLU A 12 20.54 -18.26 -14.73
N LEU A 13 19.36 -18.87 -14.82
CA LEU A 13 18.66 -19.48 -13.69
C LEU A 13 18.86 -20.99 -13.75
N LYS A 14 19.58 -21.55 -12.76
CA LYS A 14 19.83 -22.99 -12.66
C LYS A 14 19.72 -23.45 -11.22
N ASP A 15 19.04 -24.57 -11.00
CA ASP A 15 18.84 -25.18 -9.68
C ASP A 15 18.29 -24.19 -8.63
N GLY A 16 17.42 -23.27 -9.05
CA GLY A 16 16.82 -22.24 -8.19
C GLY A 16 17.79 -21.11 -7.80
N VAL A 17 18.89 -20.93 -8.53
CA VAL A 17 19.89 -19.88 -8.31
C VAL A 17 20.11 -19.06 -9.57
N LEU A 18 20.01 -17.74 -9.44
CA LEU A 18 20.28 -16.77 -10.51
C LEU A 18 21.77 -16.38 -10.49
N ARG A 19 22.44 -16.53 -11.64
CA ARG A 19 23.87 -16.28 -11.82
C ARG A 19 24.11 -15.31 -12.97
N CYS A 20 24.96 -14.31 -12.75
CA CYS A 20 25.45 -13.43 -13.81
C CYS A 20 26.56 -14.15 -14.62
N LEU A 21 26.40 -14.20 -15.94
CA LEU A 21 27.33 -14.86 -16.87
C LEU A 21 28.49 -13.97 -17.32
N VAL A 22 28.46 -12.67 -17.00
CA VAL A 22 29.54 -11.74 -17.33
C VAL A 22 30.79 -12.09 -16.51
N GLU A 23 31.96 -12.07 -17.16
CA GLU A 23 33.25 -12.38 -16.52
C GLU A 23 33.57 -11.36 -15.42
N ASP A 24 33.68 -10.07 -15.77
CA ASP A 24 33.88 -8.98 -14.81
C ASP A 24 32.54 -8.46 -14.26
N LYS A 25 31.98 -9.20 -13.31
CA LYS A 25 30.72 -8.86 -12.62
C LYS A 25 30.82 -7.52 -11.88
N ALA A 26 31.98 -7.20 -11.32
CA ALA A 26 32.18 -5.98 -10.55
C ALA A 26 32.08 -4.75 -11.45
N ALA A 27 32.75 -4.76 -12.61
CA ALA A 27 32.62 -3.71 -13.62
C ALA A 27 31.19 -3.63 -14.18
N PHE A 28 30.55 -4.78 -14.42
CA PHE A 28 29.18 -4.86 -14.93
C PHE A 28 28.18 -4.11 -14.04
N TYR A 29 28.16 -4.37 -12.73
CA TYR A 29 27.25 -3.65 -11.82
C TYR A 29 27.67 -2.20 -11.55
N LYS A 30 28.98 -1.94 -11.48
CA LYS A 30 29.50 -0.57 -11.23
C LYS A 30 29.17 0.39 -12.37
N GLN A 31 29.19 -0.10 -13.61
CA GLN A 31 28.88 0.68 -14.82
C GLN A 31 27.42 1.13 -14.84
N ASP A 32 26.49 0.28 -14.39
CA ASP A 32 25.06 0.56 -14.39
C ASP A 32 24.39 0.00 -13.13
N PRO A 33 24.14 0.87 -12.12
CA PRO A 33 23.49 0.46 -10.88
C PRO A 33 22.06 -0.08 -11.04
N THR A 34 21.39 0.16 -12.17
CA THR A 34 20.06 -0.41 -12.42
C THR A 34 20.10 -1.93 -12.52
N ARG A 35 21.26 -2.51 -12.88
CA ARG A 35 21.49 -3.96 -12.93
C ARG A 35 21.38 -4.62 -11.55
N VAL A 36 21.75 -3.89 -10.49
CA VAL A 36 21.57 -4.36 -9.10
C VAL A 36 20.08 -4.47 -8.78
N LEU A 37 19.28 -3.44 -9.12
CA LEU A 37 17.83 -3.47 -8.94
C LEU A 37 17.18 -4.58 -9.77
N ALA A 38 17.62 -4.77 -11.02
CA ALA A 38 17.12 -5.81 -11.92
C ALA A 38 17.40 -7.21 -11.37
N LEU A 39 18.61 -7.45 -10.83
CA LEU A 39 18.96 -8.71 -10.19
C LEU A 39 18.01 -9.07 -9.03
N PHE A 40 17.79 -8.14 -8.09
CA PHE A 40 16.90 -8.40 -6.95
C PHE A 40 15.43 -8.50 -7.37
N THR A 41 15.01 -7.73 -8.38
CA THR A 41 13.65 -7.84 -8.95
C THR A 41 13.44 -9.21 -9.60
N ALA A 42 14.41 -9.70 -10.36
CA ALA A 42 14.36 -11.02 -10.99
C ALA A 42 14.39 -12.15 -9.94
N SER A 43 15.25 -12.03 -8.93
CA SER A 43 15.31 -12.99 -7.82
C SER A 43 14.00 -13.04 -7.03
N ALA A 44 13.34 -11.91 -6.84
CA ALA A 44 12.03 -11.83 -6.19
C ALA A 44 10.91 -12.44 -7.05
N ALA A 45 10.88 -12.12 -8.35
CA ALA A 45 9.89 -12.63 -9.29
C ALA A 45 9.94 -14.16 -9.42
N GLU A 46 11.14 -14.73 -9.50
CA GLU A 46 11.35 -16.19 -9.63
C GLU A 46 11.39 -16.92 -8.28
N GLY A 47 11.38 -16.18 -7.16
CA GLY A 47 11.54 -16.76 -5.81
C GLY A 47 12.89 -17.46 -5.59
N CYS A 48 13.91 -17.15 -6.41
CA CYS A 48 15.16 -17.90 -6.48
C CYS A 48 16.27 -17.27 -5.62
N GLY A 49 17.32 -18.05 -5.31
CA GLY A 49 18.55 -17.54 -4.72
C GLY A 49 19.39 -16.75 -5.72
N ILE A 50 20.42 -16.06 -5.22
CA ILE A 50 21.43 -15.41 -6.06
C ILE A 50 22.76 -16.10 -5.77
N ASP A 51 23.50 -16.44 -6.82
CA ASP A 51 24.85 -17.00 -6.75
C ASP A 51 25.80 -16.10 -5.95
N GLU A 52 26.70 -16.67 -5.15
CA GLU A 52 27.50 -15.92 -4.16
C GLU A 52 28.37 -14.83 -4.80
N ASP A 53 29.08 -15.14 -5.89
CA ASP A 53 29.91 -14.18 -6.61
C ASP A 53 29.07 -13.07 -7.26
N THR A 54 27.90 -13.45 -7.79
CA THR A 54 26.94 -12.51 -8.37
C THR A 54 26.40 -11.55 -7.32
N TYR A 55 26.03 -12.08 -6.15
CA TYR A 55 25.55 -11.30 -5.01
C TYR A 55 26.63 -10.36 -4.50
N ALA A 56 27.84 -10.86 -4.25
CA ALA A 56 28.96 -10.07 -3.74
C ALA A 56 29.30 -8.90 -4.68
N ALA A 57 29.37 -9.15 -5.99
CA ALA A 57 29.64 -8.11 -6.98
C ALA A 57 28.52 -7.05 -7.03
N ALA A 58 27.25 -7.47 -6.98
CA ALA A 58 26.12 -6.54 -6.95
C ALA A 58 26.12 -5.69 -5.69
N MET A 59 26.41 -6.27 -4.52
CA MET A 59 26.44 -5.56 -3.25
C MET A 59 27.60 -4.56 -3.15
N GLN A 60 28.74 -4.80 -3.82
CA GLN A 60 29.80 -3.79 -3.94
C GLN A 60 29.34 -2.54 -4.72
N ALA A 61 28.38 -2.68 -5.63
CA ALA A 61 27.84 -1.60 -6.44
C ALA A 61 26.56 -0.95 -5.86
N VAL A 62 26.01 -1.48 -4.75
CA VAL A 62 24.69 -1.10 -4.21
C VAL A 62 24.57 0.40 -3.92
N GLY A 63 25.64 1.04 -3.42
CA GLY A 63 25.65 2.48 -3.15
C GLY A 63 25.45 3.34 -4.39
N GLY A 64 25.68 2.78 -5.59
CA GLY A 64 25.41 3.41 -6.86
C GLY A 64 23.93 3.72 -7.10
N ILE A 65 23.01 3.01 -6.43
CA ILE A 65 21.56 3.20 -6.53
C ILE A 65 21.15 4.62 -6.11
N ALA A 66 21.91 5.26 -5.22
CA ALA A 66 21.64 6.63 -4.78
C ALA A 66 21.60 7.65 -5.93
N ARG A 67 22.27 7.34 -7.06
CA ARG A 67 22.35 8.21 -8.25
C ARG A 67 21.18 8.02 -9.21
N LEU A 68 20.33 7.01 -9.00
CA LEU A 68 19.23 6.70 -9.89
C LEU A 68 18.02 7.61 -9.64
N HIS A 69 17.21 7.80 -10.68
CA HIS A 69 15.95 8.52 -10.54
C HIS A 69 15.02 7.77 -9.56
N ALA A 70 14.37 8.52 -8.66
CA ALA A 70 13.47 7.96 -7.64
C ALA A 70 12.40 7.02 -8.21
N LYS A 71 11.87 7.32 -9.41
CA LYS A 71 10.89 6.48 -10.10
C LYS A 71 11.42 5.07 -10.40
N VAL A 72 12.66 4.95 -10.87
CA VAL A 72 13.29 3.66 -11.20
C VAL A 72 13.46 2.80 -9.94
N VAL A 73 13.95 3.42 -8.86
CA VAL A 73 14.11 2.72 -7.58
C VAL A 73 12.75 2.30 -7.03
N ARG A 74 11.75 3.20 -7.04
CA ARG A 74 10.39 2.91 -6.59
C ARG A 74 9.76 1.75 -7.35
N GLU A 75 9.90 1.71 -8.67
CA GLU A 75 9.36 0.63 -9.51
C GLU A 75 10.00 -0.71 -9.17
N ALA A 76 11.33 -0.77 -8.99
CA ALA A 76 12.02 -1.98 -8.58
C ALA A 76 11.59 -2.45 -7.17
N VAL A 77 11.54 -1.54 -6.19
CA VAL A 77 11.09 -1.86 -4.83
C VAL A 77 9.65 -2.37 -4.85
N GLN A 78 8.76 -1.71 -5.59
CA GLN A 78 7.37 -2.16 -5.72
C GLN A 78 7.27 -3.55 -6.35
N ASN A 79 8.03 -3.82 -7.42
CA ASN A 79 8.03 -5.13 -8.06
C ASN A 79 8.50 -6.24 -7.10
N ILE A 80 9.52 -5.97 -6.28
CA ILE A 80 9.97 -6.90 -5.25
C ILE A 80 8.86 -7.10 -4.21
N LEU A 81 8.30 -6.02 -3.66
CA LEU A 81 7.27 -6.08 -2.62
C LEU A 81 5.97 -6.75 -3.08
N LEU A 82 5.65 -6.68 -4.38
CA LEU A 82 4.46 -7.30 -5.00
C LEU A 82 4.74 -8.68 -5.64
N SER A 83 5.91 -9.27 -5.37
CA SER A 83 6.23 -10.64 -5.76
C SER A 83 5.82 -11.66 -4.69
N ASP A 84 6.00 -12.95 -4.99
CA ASP A 84 5.85 -14.05 -4.03
C ASP A 84 7.05 -14.21 -3.07
N ALA A 85 8.14 -13.47 -3.32
CA ALA A 85 9.34 -13.41 -2.48
C ALA A 85 9.71 -11.95 -2.09
N PRO A 86 8.81 -11.23 -1.40
CA PRO A 86 8.99 -9.84 -0.97
C PRO A 86 10.20 -9.62 -0.05
N GLU A 87 10.62 -10.65 0.69
CA GLU A 87 11.75 -10.62 1.61
C GLU A 87 13.09 -10.39 0.91
N LYS A 88 13.13 -10.60 -0.41
CA LYS A 88 14.32 -10.33 -1.25
C LYS A 88 14.70 -8.85 -1.31
N ILE A 89 13.89 -7.95 -0.75
CA ILE A 89 14.24 -6.54 -0.54
C ILE A 89 15.33 -6.34 0.53
N GLY A 90 15.51 -7.30 1.45
CA GLY A 90 16.38 -7.19 2.61
C GLY A 90 17.82 -6.72 2.31
N PRO A 91 18.52 -7.31 1.33
CA PRO A 91 19.85 -6.86 0.93
C PRO A 91 19.92 -5.39 0.51
N LEU A 92 18.89 -4.85 -0.17
CA LEU A 92 18.86 -3.44 -0.56
C LEU A 92 18.70 -2.52 0.66
N VAL A 93 17.94 -2.94 1.68
CA VAL A 93 17.83 -2.22 2.96
C VAL A 93 19.15 -2.26 3.71
N ALA A 94 19.74 -3.46 3.87
CA ALA A 94 21.00 -3.67 4.57
C ALA A 94 22.18 -2.92 3.93
N GLY A 95 22.19 -2.85 2.59
CA GLY A 95 23.15 -2.07 1.81
C GLY A 95 22.88 -0.56 1.78
N ASN A 96 21.89 -0.07 2.54
CA ASN A 96 21.46 1.33 2.61
C ASN A 96 21.08 1.93 1.23
N ALA A 97 20.62 1.10 0.28
CA ALA A 97 20.22 1.54 -1.06
C ALA A 97 19.03 2.52 -1.01
N LEU A 98 18.18 2.37 0.02
CA LEU A 98 16.93 3.11 0.19
C LEU A 98 17.02 4.24 1.23
N GLY A 99 18.19 4.43 1.85
CA GLY A 99 18.37 5.39 2.96
C GLY A 99 18.03 6.82 2.58
N GLN A 100 18.36 7.24 1.35
CA GLN A 100 18.00 8.56 0.86
C GLN A 100 16.49 8.78 0.74
N TYR A 101 15.67 7.72 0.73
CA TYR A 101 14.21 7.80 0.72
C TYR A 101 13.59 7.68 2.12
N GLY A 102 14.41 7.62 3.17
CA GLY A 102 13.95 7.49 4.56
C GLY A 102 13.72 6.05 5.01
N ILE A 103 14.20 5.07 4.25
CA ILE A 103 14.10 3.65 4.58
C ILE A 103 15.48 3.15 4.97
N THR A 104 15.67 2.89 6.26
CA THR A 104 16.93 2.39 6.83
C THR A 104 16.66 1.16 7.67
N GLY A 105 17.71 0.41 8.01
CA GLY A 105 17.60 -0.76 8.87
C GLY A 105 18.59 -1.86 8.50
N ALA A 106 18.55 -2.96 9.25
CA ALA A 106 19.44 -4.10 9.06
C ALA A 106 19.02 -5.05 7.92
N GLY A 107 17.82 -4.86 7.34
CA GLY A 107 17.28 -5.78 6.34
C GLY A 107 16.83 -7.14 6.89
N THR A 108 16.74 -7.29 8.21
CA THR A 108 16.35 -8.53 8.92
C THR A 108 14.87 -8.51 9.31
N GLY A 109 14.23 -9.67 9.41
CA GLY A 109 12.83 -9.79 9.85
C GLY A 109 11.80 -9.48 8.76
N LEU A 110 12.26 -9.30 7.51
CA LEU A 110 11.43 -9.03 6.34
C LEU A 110 10.82 -10.30 5.75
N GLU A 111 11.19 -11.48 6.24
CA GLU A 111 10.58 -12.77 5.90
C GLU A 111 9.09 -12.77 6.26
N ALA A 112 8.71 -12.04 7.32
CA ALA A 112 7.34 -11.86 7.74
C ALA A 112 6.48 -11.14 6.69
N LEU A 113 7.09 -10.48 5.70
CA LEU A 113 6.37 -9.94 4.56
C LEU A 113 5.67 -11.05 3.80
N ARG A 114 6.24 -12.26 3.59
CA ARG A 114 5.66 -13.29 2.70
C ARG A 114 4.17 -13.54 2.91
N ASP A 115 3.75 -13.54 4.17
CA ASP A 115 2.37 -13.81 4.57
C ASP A 115 1.46 -12.55 4.61
N VAL A 116 2.00 -11.36 4.36
CA VAL A 116 1.22 -10.12 4.19
C VAL A 116 0.47 -10.22 2.86
N PRO A 117 -0.86 -9.97 2.81
CA PRO A 117 -1.61 -9.91 1.58
C PRO A 117 -0.92 -9.08 0.50
N CYS A 118 -0.93 -9.56 -0.75
CA CYS A 118 -0.22 -8.94 -1.86
C CYS A 118 -1.01 -7.79 -2.49
N THR A 119 -1.28 -6.74 -1.70
CA THR A 119 -1.77 -5.46 -2.23
C THR A 119 -0.69 -4.39 -2.07
N MET A 120 -0.76 -3.35 -2.91
CA MET A 120 0.20 -2.26 -2.89
C MET A 120 0.25 -1.59 -1.51
N GLU A 121 -0.91 -1.37 -0.90
CA GLU A 121 -1.09 -0.68 0.37
C GLU A 121 -0.50 -1.50 1.52
N THR A 122 -0.87 -2.77 1.65
CA THR A 122 -0.44 -3.62 2.78
C THR A 122 1.05 -3.93 2.70
N ARG A 123 1.57 -4.23 1.50
CA ARG A 123 2.99 -4.54 1.29
C ARG A 123 3.87 -3.36 1.64
N TRP A 124 3.56 -2.17 1.11
CA TRP A 124 4.29 -0.95 1.46
C TRP A 124 4.12 -0.62 2.94
N TRP A 125 2.91 -0.60 3.48
CA TRP A 125 2.67 -0.25 4.88
C TRP A 125 3.44 -1.16 5.85
N SER A 126 3.38 -2.48 5.66
CA SER A 126 4.13 -3.44 6.49
C SER A 126 5.63 -3.26 6.33
N PHE A 127 6.14 -3.12 5.10
CA PHE A 127 7.56 -2.92 4.84
C PHE A 127 8.09 -1.66 5.54
N LEU A 128 7.39 -0.54 5.42
CA LEU A 128 7.79 0.71 6.06
C LEU A 128 7.83 0.58 7.59
N ARG A 129 6.83 -0.06 8.21
CA ARG A 129 6.84 -0.30 9.66
C ARG A 129 7.97 -1.22 10.10
N MET A 130 8.28 -2.26 9.34
CA MET A 130 9.40 -3.16 9.64
C MET A 130 10.76 -2.46 9.52
N CYS A 131 10.88 -1.47 8.64
CA CYS A 131 12.07 -0.61 8.53
C CYS A 131 12.03 0.63 9.44
N ASN A 132 11.02 0.78 10.31
CA ASN A 132 10.79 1.98 11.11
C ASN A 132 10.82 3.29 10.28
N ALA A 133 10.33 3.21 9.04
CA ALA A 133 10.29 4.30 8.08
C ALA A 133 8.94 5.02 8.13
N HIS A 134 8.96 6.35 8.13
CA HIS A 134 7.74 7.15 8.17
C HIS A 134 7.16 7.33 6.76
N TYR A 135 5.89 6.95 6.56
CA TYR A 135 5.27 6.93 5.23
C TYR A 135 5.32 8.28 4.51
N SER A 136 5.17 9.39 5.23
CA SER A 136 5.14 10.73 4.60
C SER A 136 6.46 11.07 3.90
N ILE A 137 7.60 10.77 4.55
CA ILE A 137 8.95 11.01 4.01
C ILE A 137 9.16 10.14 2.77
N VAL A 138 8.79 8.86 2.87
CA VAL A 138 8.93 7.91 1.78
C VAL A 138 8.06 8.33 0.59
N CYS A 139 6.80 8.68 0.84
CA CYS A 139 5.87 9.13 -0.18
C CYS A 139 6.36 10.38 -0.93
N GLU A 140 6.84 11.37 -0.19
CA GLU A 140 7.42 12.59 -0.76
C GLU A 140 8.63 12.26 -1.65
N ARG A 141 9.61 11.53 -1.11
CA ARG A 141 10.89 11.30 -1.79
C ARG A 141 10.79 10.33 -2.97
N PHE A 142 9.86 9.38 -2.93
CA PHE A 142 9.54 8.52 -4.06
C PHE A 142 8.51 9.13 -5.02
N GLY A 143 7.94 10.30 -4.72
CA GLY A 143 6.94 10.95 -5.55
C GLY A 143 5.65 10.13 -5.70
N PHE A 144 5.19 9.51 -4.62
CA PHE A 144 3.87 8.89 -4.56
C PHE A 144 2.77 9.97 -4.55
N SER A 145 1.57 9.58 -4.99
CA SER A 145 0.42 10.50 -4.95
C SER A 145 -0.02 10.77 -3.51
N GLN A 146 -0.62 11.94 -3.27
CA GLN A 146 -1.22 12.27 -1.98
C GLN A 146 -2.28 11.23 -1.56
N ARG A 147 -3.07 10.73 -2.53
CA ARG A 147 -4.07 9.68 -2.29
C ARG A 147 -3.43 8.41 -1.68
N PHE A 148 -2.28 7.99 -2.18
CA PHE A 148 -1.59 6.82 -1.63
C PHE A 148 -1.01 7.10 -0.23
N ALA A 149 -0.45 8.28 -0.01
CA ALA A 149 0.01 8.70 1.32
C ALA A 149 -1.15 8.72 2.34
N ASP A 150 -2.33 9.19 1.92
CA ASP A 150 -3.53 9.19 2.76
C ASP A 150 -3.96 7.76 3.12
N VAL A 151 -3.87 6.81 2.19
CA VAL A 151 -4.14 5.39 2.42
C VAL A 151 -3.20 4.81 3.48
N LEU A 152 -1.89 5.04 3.38
CA LEU A 152 -0.92 4.57 4.40
C LEU A 152 -1.21 5.21 5.77
N ALA A 153 -1.54 6.51 5.81
CA ALA A 153 -1.98 7.19 7.02
C ALA A 153 -3.29 6.59 7.58
N GLY A 154 -4.19 6.15 6.70
CA GLY A 154 -5.43 5.46 7.04
C GLY A 154 -5.17 4.10 7.69
N LEU A 155 -4.20 3.34 7.20
CA LEU A 155 -3.76 2.08 7.80
C LEU A 155 -3.12 2.30 9.17
N ASP A 156 -2.33 3.36 9.37
CA ASP A 156 -1.82 3.73 10.71
C ASP A 156 -2.97 4.03 11.69
N ARG A 157 -3.97 4.82 11.26
CA ARG A 157 -5.16 5.09 12.07
C ARG A 157 -5.96 3.82 12.37
N LEU A 158 -6.09 2.93 11.39
CA LEU A 158 -6.76 1.65 11.58
C LEU A 158 -6.02 0.81 12.63
N ALA A 159 -4.70 0.64 12.48
CA ALA A 159 -3.85 -0.10 13.41
C ALA A 159 -3.90 0.46 14.84
N ALA A 160 -3.99 1.79 14.97
CA ALA A 160 -4.09 2.50 16.25
C ALA A 160 -5.49 2.41 16.91
N THR A 161 -6.47 1.76 16.30
CA THR A 161 -7.82 1.64 16.85
C THR A 161 -7.81 0.77 18.12
N SER A 162 -8.06 1.36 19.29
CA SER A 162 -8.06 0.64 20.58
C SER A 162 -9.32 -0.20 20.81
N ALA A 163 -10.49 0.32 20.44
CA ALA A 163 -11.76 -0.37 20.53
C ALA A 163 -12.21 -0.78 19.13
N LEU A 164 -12.11 -2.07 18.82
CA LEU A 164 -12.55 -2.57 17.52
C LEU A 164 -14.08 -2.56 17.42
N PRO A 165 -14.63 -2.30 16.22
CA PRO A 165 -16.06 -2.44 15.97
C PRO A 165 -16.59 -3.79 16.44
N GLN A 166 -17.70 -3.77 17.18
CA GLN A 166 -18.43 -4.96 17.64
C GLN A 166 -19.70 -5.22 16.82
N SER A 167 -20.02 -4.32 15.89
CA SER A 167 -21.22 -4.40 15.07
C SER A 167 -21.00 -3.77 13.69
N VAL A 168 -21.82 -4.16 12.71
CA VAL A 168 -21.80 -3.58 11.35
C VAL A 168 -21.97 -2.05 11.38
N PRO A 169 -22.92 -1.46 12.15
CA PRO A 169 -23.02 0.00 12.26
C PRO A 169 -21.76 0.69 12.77
N GLU A 170 -21.07 0.11 13.76
CA GLU A 170 -19.79 0.64 14.24
C GLU A 170 -18.69 0.55 13.17
N LEU A 171 -18.64 -0.57 12.44
CA LEU A 171 -17.68 -0.76 11.36
C LEU A 171 -17.90 0.28 10.26
N LYS A 172 -19.15 0.54 9.86
CA LYS A 172 -19.45 1.60 8.87
C LYS A 172 -18.96 2.97 9.31
N ARG A 173 -19.16 3.34 10.59
CA ARG A 173 -18.68 4.62 11.15
C ARG A 173 -17.16 4.71 11.18
N LEU A 174 -16.46 3.59 11.40
CA LEU A 174 -15.01 3.55 11.30
C LEU A 174 -14.57 3.77 9.84
N LEU A 175 -15.13 2.97 8.92
CA LEU A 175 -14.74 2.97 7.51
C LEU A 175 -15.10 4.28 6.79
N CYS A 176 -16.20 4.94 7.13
CA CYS A 176 -16.58 6.19 6.47
C CYS A 176 -15.55 7.32 6.67
N ARG A 177 -14.76 7.26 7.76
CA ARG A 177 -13.70 8.24 8.10
C ARG A 177 -12.32 7.86 7.58
N LEU A 178 -12.17 6.64 7.07
CA LEU A 178 -10.92 6.16 6.51
C LEU A 178 -10.93 6.32 4.98
N PRO A 179 -9.75 6.49 4.37
CA PRO A 179 -9.62 6.39 2.93
C PRO A 179 -10.09 5.01 2.46
N GLU A 180 -10.33 4.89 1.16
CA GLU A 180 -10.68 3.61 0.56
C GLU A 180 -9.40 2.81 0.30
N PHE A 181 -9.40 1.57 0.79
CA PHE A 181 -8.39 0.55 0.58
C PHE A 181 -9.04 -0.83 0.80
N ASP A 182 -8.33 -1.89 0.45
CA ASP A 182 -8.76 -3.26 0.72
C ASP A 182 -8.76 -3.52 2.24
N TYR A 183 -9.96 -3.47 2.83
CA TYR A 183 -10.13 -3.64 4.27
C TYR A 183 -9.86 -5.08 4.72
N GLU A 184 -10.21 -6.07 3.90
CA GLU A 184 -9.93 -7.47 4.20
C GLU A 184 -8.42 -7.69 4.27
N ALA A 185 -7.67 -7.21 3.26
CA ALA A 185 -6.21 -7.29 3.25
C ALA A 185 -5.59 -6.56 4.46
N ALA A 186 -6.10 -5.38 4.80
CA ALA A 186 -5.65 -4.62 5.98
C ALA A 186 -5.88 -5.40 7.29
N VAL A 187 -7.07 -5.97 7.49
CA VAL A 187 -7.40 -6.78 8.67
C VAL A 187 -6.51 -8.04 8.73
N ARG A 188 -6.37 -8.78 7.62
CA ARG A 188 -5.48 -9.95 7.55
C ARG A 188 -4.04 -9.59 7.90
N THR A 189 -3.58 -8.42 7.49
CA THR A 189 -2.25 -7.90 7.86
C THR A 189 -2.14 -7.66 9.37
N LEU A 190 -3.14 -6.99 9.97
CA LEU A 190 -3.14 -6.64 11.39
C LEU A 190 -3.27 -7.88 12.30
N MET A 191 -4.05 -8.87 11.88
CA MET A 191 -4.22 -10.16 12.58
C MET A 191 -2.90 -10.89 12.82
N ARG A 192 -1.89 -10.67 11.97
CA ARG A 192 -0.57 -11.30 12.11
C ARG A 192 0.15 -10.88 13.39
N THR A 193 -0.10 -9.66 13.85
CA THR A 193 0.54 -9.11 15.05
C THR A 193 -0.43 -9.05 16.24
N ASP A 194 -1.73 -9.15 15.98
CA ASP A 194 -2.75 -8.84 16.98
C ASP A 194 -4.06 -9.62 16.71
N VAL A 195 -4.27 -10.68 17.49
CA VAL A 195 -5.37 -11.64 17.29
C VAL A 195 -6.76 -11.02 17.44
N ARG A 196 -6.90 -9.85 18.10
CA ARG A 196 -8.20 -9.21 18.31
C ARG A 196 -8.90 -8.83 17.00
N TRP A 197 -8.15 -8.68 15.92
CA TRP A 197 -8.66 -8.39 14.58
C TRP A 197 -9.43 -9.55 13.94
N ALA A 198 -9.35 -10.78 14.46
CA ALA A 198 -9.96 -11.97 13.85
C ALA A 198 -11.47 -11.84 13.61
N GLY A 199 -12.21 -11.19 14.52
CA GLY A 199 -13.65 -10.99 14.37
C GLY A 199 -14.06 -9.96 13.31
N GLN A 200 -13.13 -9.13 12.82
CA GLN A 200 -13.46 -8.04 11.90
C GLN A 200 -13.80 -8.53 10.49
N LEU A 201 -13.26 -9.67 10.05
CA LEU A 201 -13.57 -10.23 8.73
C LEU A 201 -15.06 -10.61 8.62
N ALA A 202 -15.61 -11.30 9.62
CA ALA A 202 -17.03 -11.69 9.63
C ALA A 202 -17.97 -10.45 9.65
N LEU A 203 -17.59 -9.39 10.37
CA LEU A 203 -18.33 -8.12 10.34
C LEU A 203 -18.24 -7.44 8.98
N TYR A 204 -17.08 -7.50 8.32
CA TYR A 204 -16.92 -6.94 6.99
C TYR A 204 -17.71 -7.72 5.93
N ASP A 205 -17.71 -9.05 5.99
CA ASP A 205 -18.52 -9.89 5.11
C ASP A 205 -20.01 -9.57 5.25
N ALA A 206 -20.49 -9.42 6.50
CA ALA A 206 -21.88 -9.03 6.77
C ALA A 206 -22.22 -7.63 6.21
N LEU A 207 -21.29 -6.68 6.31
CA LEU A 207 -21.45 -5.34 5.72
C LEU A 207 -21.48 -5.40 4.18
N CYS A 208 -20.59 -6.17 3.57
CA CYS A 208 -20.55 -6.36 2.12
C CYS A 208 -21.83 -7.02 1.62
N PHE A 209 -22.33 -8.02 2.36
CA PHE A 209 -23.58 -8.71 2.04
C PHE A 209 -24.82 -7.82 2.19
N SER A 210 -24.84 -6.89 3.17
CA SER A 210 -25.99 -5.99 3.35
C SER A 210 -26.16 -5.01 2.18
N GLY A 211 -25.08 -4.69 1.46
CA GLY A 211 -25.10 -3.72 0.36
C GLY A 211 -25.39 -2.28 0.80
N GLU A 212 -25.41 -2.03 2.11
CA GLU A 212 -25.80 -0.73 2.65
C GLU A 212 -24.69 0.32 2.43
N PRO A 213 -25.05 1.61 2.24
CA PRO A 213 -24.08 2.69 2.09
C PRO A 213 -23.21 2.89 3.35
N TYR A 214 -21.91 3.06 3.14
CA TYR A 214 -20.92 3.33 4.21
C TYR A 214 -19.70 4.16 3.73
N ARG A 215 -19.71 4.62 2.47
CA ARG A 215 -18.71 5.54 1.92
C ARG A 215 -19.41 6.76 1.32
N MET A 216 -18.69 7.89 1.25
CA MET A 216 -19.20 9.13 0.64
C MET A 216 -19.70 8.90 -0.79
N ARG A 217 -19.01 8.06 -1.58
CA ARG A 217 -19.41 7.70 -2.94
C ARG A 217 -20.71 6.89 -3.04
N HIS A 218 -21.19 6.31 -1.92
CA HIS A 218 -22.46 5.57 -1.89
C HIS A 218 -23.65 6.49 -1.62
N LEU A 219 -23.42 7.78 -1.30
CA LEU A 219 -24.52 8.75 -1.19
C LEU A 219 -25.21 8.90 -2.55
N ALA A 220 -26.55 8.93 -2.52
CA ALA A 220 -27.38 9.19 -3.70
C ALA A 220 -27.32 10.66 -4.18
N VAL A 221 -26.52 11.50 -3.53
CA VAL A 221 -26.26 12.88 -3.91
C VAL A 221 -24.76 13.15 -3.90
N THR A 222 -24.32 13.96 -4.84
CA THR A 222 -22.92 14.34 -5.04
C THR A 222 -22.70 15.82 -4.73
N ALA A 223 -21.45 16.25 -4.67
CA ALA A 223 -21.11 17.67 -4.58
C ALA A 223 -21.66 18.49 -5.77
N ALA A 224 -21.80 17.87 -6.95
CA ALA A 224 -22.36 18.54 -8.13
C ALA A 224 -23.87 18.79 -7.98
N ASP A 225 -24.60 17.84 -7.40
CA ASP A 225 -26.05 18.00 -7.13
C ASP A 225 -26.30 19.13 -6.14
N LEU A 226 -25.46 19.23 -5.09
CA LEU A 226 -25.50 20.33 -4.14
C LEU A 226 -25.15 21.68 -4.79
N ALA A 227 -24.17 21.70 -5.68
CA ALA A 227 -23.78 22.92 -6.39
C ALA A 227 -24.92 23.45 -7.29
N ALA A 228 -25.71 22.58 -7.90
CA ALA A 228 -26.86 22.95 -8.72
C ALA A 228 -27.95 23.72 -7.95
N VAL A 229 -28.00 23.58 -6.61
CA VAL A 229 -28.89 24.32 -5.73
C VAL A 229 -28.17 25.39 -4.88
N GLY A 230 -26.95 25.77 -5.29
CA GLY A 230 -26.18 26.85 -4.66
C GLY A 230 -25.42 26.48 -3.39
N ILE A 231 -25.33 25.18 -3.04
CA ILE A 231 -24.57 24.70 -1.89
C ILE A 231 -23.17 24.30 -2.37
N MET A 232 -22.14 25.09 -2.05
CA MET A 232 -20.79 24.93 -2.60
C MET A 232 -19.68 25.04 -1.54
N GLY A 233 -18.47 24.60 -1.87
CA GLY A 233 -17.27 24.77 -1.05
C GLY A 233 -17.33 24.03 0.30
N GLN A 234 -16.82 24.66 1.36
CA GLN A 234 -16.79 24.08 2.71
C GLN A 234 -18.19 23.72 3.23
N LYS A 235 -19.19 24.53 2.88
CA LYS A 235 -20.60 24.26 3.20
C LYS A 235 -21.08 22.95 2.59
N ALA A 236 -20.76 22.69 1.32
CA ALA A 236 -21.10 21.42 0.68
C ALA A 236 -20.39 20.23 1.33
N ALA A 237 -19.11 20.36 1.67
CA ALA A 237 -18.37 19.31 2.36
C ALA A 237 -18.97 18.97 3.72
N TRP A 238 -19.37 19.98 4.50
CA TRP A 238 -20.05 19.79 5.78
C TRP A 238 -21.42 19.13 5.59
N VAL A 239 -22.24 19.61 4.65
CA VAL A 239 -23.56 19.03 4.35
C VAL A 239 -23.42 17.55 3.96
N LEU A 240 -22.52 17.21 3.04
CA LEU A 240 -22.29 15.80 2.64
C LEU A 240 -21.88 14.93 3.84
N SER A 241 -21.08 15.45 4.76
CA SER A 241 -20.70 14.75 5.98
C SER A 241 -21.92 14.48 6.89
N GLN A 242 -22.81 15.47 7.05
CA GLN A 242 -24.04 15.29 7.83
C GLN A 242 -25.02 14.32 7.16
N LEU A 243 -25.15 14.36 5.82
CA LEU A 243 -25.95 13.40 5.06
C LEU A 243 -25.40 11.99 5.25
N MET A 244 -24.07 11.83 5.22
CA MET A 244 -23.43 10.56 5.48
C MET A 244 -23.79 10.02 6.87
N GLU A 245 -23.73 10.85 7.91
CA GLU A 245 -24.15 10.46 9.26
C GLU A 245 -25.63 10.05 9.34
N ALA A 246 -26.52 10.71 8.59
CA ALA A 246 -27.93 10.34 8.51
C ALA A 246 -28.11 8.96 7.83
N VAL A 247 -27.45 8.76 6.68
CA VAL A 247 -27.50 7.51 5.91
C VAL A 247 -26.89 6.33 6.68
N LEU A 248 -25.86 6.57 7.49
CA LEU A 248 -25.28 5.54 8.35
C LEU A 248 -26.25 5.05 9.44
N LYS A 249 -27.18 5.91 9.88
CA LYS A 249 -28.21 5.57 10.88
C LYS A 249 -29.47 4.96 10.25
N ALA A 250 -29.85 5.45 9.07
CA ALA A 250 -31.06 5.07 8.36
C ALA A 250 -30.75 4.89 6.87
N PRO A 251 -30.19 3.74 6.45
CA PRO A 251 -29.75 3.49 5.07
C PRO A 251 -30.84 3.72 4.00
N GLU A 252 -32.10 3.51 4.37
CA GLU A 252 -33.28 3.72 3.52
C GLU A 252 -33.49 5.17 3.08
N VAL A 253 -32.91 6.15 3.79
CA VAL A 253 -33.00 7.56 3.41
C VAL A 253 -32.06 7.93 2.27
N ASN A 254 -31.18 7.00 1.84
CA ASN A 254 -30.21 7.20 0.77
C ASN A 254 -30.85 7.20 -0.63
N THR A 255 -31.79 8.13 -0.84
CA THR A 255 -32.41 8.41 -2.12
C THR A 255 -32.17 9.87 -2.48
N GLN A 256 -31.98 10.17 -3.76
CA GLN A 256 -31.71 11.54 -4.19
C GLN A 256 -32.75 12.56 -3.68
N PRO A 257 -34.09 12.30 -3.78
CA PRO A 257 -35.08 13.27 -3.30
C PRO A 257 -35.01 13.52 -1.79
N ALA A 258 -34.88 12.46 -0.98
CA ALA A 258 -34.83 12.59 0.48
C ALA A 258 -33.55 13.32 0.93
N LEU A 259 -32.40 12.97 0.34
CA LEU A 259 -31.13 13.60 0.68
C LEU A 259 -31.05 15.05 0.22
N MET A 260 -31.61 15.40 -0.95
CA MET A 260 -31.66 16.80 -1.41
C MET A 260 -32.54 17.67 -0.51
N ALA A 261 -33.67 17.15 -0.03
CA ALA A 261 -34.52 17.86 0.93
C ALA A 261 -33.77 18.11 2.25
N LEU A 262 -33.14 17.06 2.80
CA LEU A 262 -32.34 17.18 4.03
C LEU A 262 -31.13 18.11 3.85
N ALA A 263 -30.50 18.09 2.67
CA ALA A 263 -29.36 18.95 2.35
C ALA A 263 -29.70 20.43 2.44
N GLN A 264 -30.89 20.83 1.97
CA GLN A 264 -31.36 22.22 2.05
C GLN A 264 -31.58 22.67 3.50
N THR A 265 -32.18 21.82 4.33
CA THR A 265 -32.36 22.08 5.76
C THR A 265 -31.01 22.26 6.45
N LEU A 266 -30.09 21.30 6.28
CA LEU A 266 -28.75 21.35 6.85
C LEU A 266 -27.96 22.58 6.37
N ALA A 267 -28.06 22.92 5.09
CA ALA A 267 -27.42 24.10 4.53
C ALA A 267 -27.91 25.40 5.19
N ALA A 268 -29.15 25.49 5.66
CA ALA A 268 -29.63 26.66 6.39
C ALA A 268 -29.03 26.77 7.80
N GLU A 269 -28.58 25.66 8.39
CA GLU A 269 -27.96 25.59 9.71
C GLU A 269 -26.44 25.85 9.70
N TYR A 270 -25.81 25.77 8.53
CA TYR A 270 -24.37 26.03 8.36
C TYR A 270 -24.04 27.50 8.63
N LYS A 271 -23.31 27.76 9.72
CA LYS A 271 -22.84 29.09 10.16
C LYS A 271 -21.45 29.40 9.62
#